data_AF-F0G3S3-F1
#
_entry.id   AF-F0G3S3-F1
#
_cell.length_a   1.000
_cell.length_b   1.000
_cell.length_c   1.000
_cell.angle_alpha   90.00
_cell.angle_beta   90.00
_cell.angle_gamma   90.00
#
_symmetry.space_group_name_H-M   'P 1'
#
loop_
_entity.id
_entity.type
_entity.pdbx_description
1 polymer ?
#
loop_
_entity_poly.entity_id
_entity_poly.type
_entity_poly.pdbx_seq_one_letter_code
_entity_poly.pdbx_strand_id
1 'polypeptide(L)'
;RPPLRLATQAAPCSVRSMAVDALDAAGIAWTEVFVGGGVATIGAAVSAGLAVAALGHRVAPSGTVDVGARYGLPPLPTRDVVLYSNQTDAAARQALRTLGATLRASVGVR
;
A
#
# COMPACT_ATOMS: atom_id res chain seq x y z
N ARG A 1 19.46 -0.60 17.64
CA ARG A 1 18.98 0.24 16.52
C ARG A 1 17.67 0.89 16.96
N PRO A 2 17.45 2.20 16.75
CA PRO A 2 16.16 2.81 17.10
C PRO A 2 15.01 2.16 16.29
N PRO A 3 13.78 2.16 16.81
CA PRO A 3 12.64 1.58 16.11
C PRO A 3 12.41 2.27 14.76
N LEU A 4 11.96 1.50 13.77
CA LEU A 4 11.58 2.01 12.47
C LEU A 4 10.40 2.98 12.61
N ARG A 5 10.59 4.21 12.16
CA ARG A 5 9.55 5.26 12.20
C ARG A 5 8.57 5.04 11.05
N LEU A 6 7.32 4.73 11.36
CA LEU A 6 6.28 4.45 10.39
C LEU A 6 5.28 5.61 10.26
N ALA A 7 4.90 5.89 9.01
CA ALA A 7 3.70 6.63 8.66
C ALA A 7 2.65 5.65 8.15
N THR A 8 1.46 5.67 8.75
CA THR A 8 0.38 4.72 8.45
C THR A 8 -0.94 5.43 8.23
N GLN A 9 -1.92 4.71 7.67
CA GLN A 9 -3.31 5.16 7.65
C GLN A 9 -3.99 4.74 8.96
N ALA A 10 -4.87 5.57 9.49
CA ALA A 10 -5.77 5.15 10.57
C ALA A 10 -6.55 3.87 10.20
N ALA A 11 -6.86 3.07 11.22
CA ALA A 11 -7.68 1.87 11.04
C ALA A 11 -9.11 2.24 10.58
N PRO A 12 -9.77 1.37 9.77
CA PRO A 12 -9.27 0.12 9.22
C PRO A 12 -8.37 0.34 7.99
N CYS A 13 -7.20 -0.30 7.95
CA CYS A 13 -6.33 -0.28 6.77
C CYS A 13 -5.58 -1.61 6.64
N SER A 14 -5.89 -2.39 5.60
CA SER A 14 -5.30 -3.71 5.36
C SER A 14 -3.84 -3.66 4.95
N VAL A 15 -3.37 -2.53 4.39
CA VAL A 15 -1.95 -2.29 4.08
C VAL A 15 -1.17 -1.99 5.35
N ARG A 16 -1.76 -1.21 6.27
CA ARG A 16 -1.17 -0.97 7.60
C ARG A 16 -1.00 -2.28 8.35
N SER A 17 -2.06 -3.08 8.49
CA SER A 17 -1.99 -4.35 9.22
C SER A 17 -0.92 -5.26 8.62
N MET A 18 -0.93 -5.42 7.29
CA MET A 18 0.08 -6.18 6.56
C MET A 18 1.52 -5.71 6.85
N ALA A 19 1.75 -4.39 6.91
CA ALA A 19 3.09 -3.86 7.14
C ALA A 19 3.57 -4.12 8.57
N VAL A 20 2.73 -3.87 9.58
CA VAL A 20 3.12 -4.10 10.98
C VAL A 20 3.26 -5.59 11.29
N ASP A 21 2.37 -6.44 10.76
CA ASP A 21 2.46 -7.89 10.93
C ASP A 21 3.77 -8.46 10.36
N ALA A 22 4.20 -7.95 9.19
CA ALA A 22 5.47 -8.36 8.58
C ALA A 22 6.68 -7.93 9.42
N LEU A 23 6.65 -6.71 9.97
CA LEU A 23 7.72 -6.20 10.84
C LEU A 23 7.78 -6.98 12.16
N ASP A 24 6.63 -7.25 12.77
CA ASP A 24 6.51 -8.03 14.00
C ASP A 24 7.03 -9.46 13.80
N ALA A 25 6.63 -10.12 12.71
CA ALA A 25 7.12 -11.46 12.35
C ALA A 25 8.64 -11.49 12.10
N ALA A 26 9.22 -10.40 11.60
CA ALA A 26 10.66 -10.25 11.40
C ALA A 26 11.42 -9.78 12.66
N GLY A 27 10.74 -9.51 13.77
CA GLY A 27 11.35 -8.98 14.99
C GLY A 27 11.92 -7.56 14.83
N ILE A 28 11.42 -6.78 13.87
CA ILE A 28 11.87 -5.41 13.62
C ILE A 28 11.04 -4.45 14.45
N ALA A 29 11.65 -3.86 15.48
CA ALA A 29 10.99 -2.84 16.29
C ALA A 29 10.56 -1.64 15.43
N TRP A 30 9.32 -1.18 15.60
CA TRP A 30 8.75 -0.04 14.89
C TRP A 30 7.92 0.85 15.81
N THR A 31 7.64 2.07 15.36
CA THR A 31 6.76 3.01 16.05
C THR A 31 6.03 3.86 15.03
N GLU A 32 4.72 4.00 15.21
CA GLU A 32 3.92 4.96 14.45
C GLU A 32 4.23 6.37 14.93
N VAL A 33 4.86 7.17 14.06
CA VAL A 33 5.18 8.57 14.35
C VAL A 33 4.25 9.53 13.60
N PHE A 34 3.48 9.00 12.65
CA PHE A 34 2.47 9.73 11.90
C PHE A 34 1.33 8.79 11.53
N VAL A 35 0.08 9.22 11.78
CA VAL A 35 -1.12 8.49 11.38
C VAL A 35 -2.01 9.45 10.59
N GLY A 36 -2.23 9.15 9.31
CA GLY A 36 -2.99 9.99 8.38
C GLY A 36 -4.35 9.42 8.01
N GLY A 37 -5.21 10.27 7.42
CA GLY A 37 -6.54 9.88 6.94
C GLY A 37 -6.55 9.20 5.56
N GLY A 38 -5.42 9.14 4.87
CA GLY A 38 -5.35 8.52 3.54
C GLY A 38 -3.95 8.51 2.92
N VAL A 39 -3.85 7.86 1.76
CA VAL A 39 -2.59 7.71 1.01
C VAL A 39 -1.89 9.05 0.73
N ALA A 40 -2.63 10.11 0.41
CA ALA A 40 -2.05 11.43 0.14
C ALA A 40 -1.38 12.02 1.39
N THR A 41 -2.01 11.93 2.55
CA THR A 41 -1.44 12.42 3.82
C THR A 41 -0.21 11.63 4.25
N ILE A 42 -0.21 10.32 4.03
CA ILE A 42 0.94 9.45 4.29
C ILE A 42 2.07 9.80 3.34
N GLY A 43 1.76 9.97 2.05
CA GLY A 43 2.71 10.40 1.04
C GLY A 43 3.38 11.73 1.40
N ALA A 44 2.61 12.71 1.87
CA ALA A 44 3.18 13.99 2.34
C ALA A 44 4.14 13.81 3.52
N ALA A 45 3.81 12.96 4.50
CA ALA A 45 4.69 12.67 5.62
C ALA A 45 6.01 11.99 5.18
N VAL A 46 5.94 11.08 4.21
CA VAL A 46 7.11 10.42 3.63
C VAL A 46 7.96 11.41 2.83
N SER A 47 7.34 12.24 1.97
CA SER A 47 8.04 13.29 1.21
C SER A 47 8.73 14.32 2.09
N ALA A 48 8.16 14.61 3.27
CA ALA A 48 8.76 15.49 4.27
C ALA A 48 9.88 14.81 5.09
N GLY A 49 10.20 13.54 4.84
CA GLY A 49 11.24 12.80 5.55
C GLY A 49 10.88 12.44 6.99
N LEU A 50 9.58 12.46 7.36
CA LEU A 50 9.15 12.19 8.72
C LEU A 50 9.21 10.70 9.08
N ALA A 51 8.95 9.81 8.12
CA ALA A 51 8.83 8.38 8.35
C ALA A 51 8.93 7.58 7.04
N VAL A 52 8.99 6.26 7.15
CA VAL A 52 8.79 5.33 6.02
C VAL A 52 7.34 4.83 6.02
N ALA A 53 6.81 4.42 4.87
CA ALA A 53 5.47 3.88 4.76
C ALA A 53 5.42 2.71 3.75
N ALA A 54 4.51 1.76 4.00
CA ALA A 54 4.16 0.77 3.00
C ALA A 54 3.22 1.40 1.96
N LEU A 55 3.73 1.59 0.74
CA LEU A 55 3.01 2.19 -0.37
C LEU A 55 3.16 1.32 -1.62
N GLY A 56 2.10 1.20 -2.42
CA GLY A 56 2.24 0.64 -3.76
C GLY A 56 3.08 1.57 -4.63
N HIS A 57 3.96 1.01 -5.47
CA HIS A 57 4.89 1.81 -6.29
C HIS A 57 4.21 2.93 -7.09
N ARG A 58 3.00 2.70 -7.62
CA ARG A 58 2.24 3.70 -8.38
C ARG A 58 1.76 4.91 -7.57
N VAL A 59 1.61 4.76 -6.26
CA VAL A 59 1.12 5.83 -5.36
C VAL A 59 2.22 6.40 -4.48
N ALA A 60 3.45 5.88 -4.59
CA ALA A 60 4.61 6.43 -3.91
C ALA A 60 4.88 7.85 -4.45
N PRO A 61 5.09 8.85 -3.58
CA PRO A 61 5.39 10.20 -4.02
C PRO A 61 6.67 10.26 -4.86
N SER A 62 6.69 11.12 -5.87
CA SER A 62 7.90 11.40 -6.66
C SER A 62 9.07 11.83 -5.77
N GLY A 63 10.28 11.35 -6.07
CA GLY A 63 11.48 11.65 -5.29
C GLY A 63 11.65 10.82 -4.02
N THR A 64 10.69 9.96 -3.69
CA THR A 64 10.88 8.93 -2.65
C THR A 64 11.61 7.72 -3.23
N VAL A 65 12.26 6.95 -2.35
CA VAL A 65 13.00 5.73 -2.72
C VAL A 65 12.50 4.55 -1.92
N ASP A 66 12.57 3.36 -2.51
CA ASP A 66 12.37 2.12 -1.76
C ASP A 66 13.55 1.92 -0.80
N VAL A 67 13.25 1.74 0.48
CA VAL A 67 14.23 1.58 1.55
C VAL A 67 14.28 0.16 2.12
N GLY A 68 13.50 -0.78 1.57
CA GLY A 68 13.37 -2.14 2.08
C GLY A 68 14.71 -2.84 2.21
N ALA A 69 15.45 -2.95 1.11
CA ALA A 69 16.79 -3.56 1.11
C ALA A 69 17.77 -2.82 2.03
N ARG A 70 17.77 -1.47 2.00
CA ARG A 70 18.66 -0.63 2.82
C ARG A 70 18.48 -0.85 4.31
N TYR A 71 17.24 -1.12 4.74
CA TYR A 71 16.91 -1.29 6.15
C TYR A 71 16.74 -2.75 6.57
N GLY A 72 16.89 -3.72 5.64
CA GLY A 72 16.66 -5.14 5.89
C GLY A 72 15.19 -5.45 6.19
N LEU A 73 14.26 -4.73 5.56
CA LEU A 73 12.82 -4.92 5.79
C LEU A 73 12.33 -6.17 5.03
N PRO A 74 11.41 -6.94 5.62
CA PRO A 74 10.82 -8.09 4.95
C PRO A 74 10.01 -7.63 3.73
N PRO A 75 9.92 -8.46 2.67
CA PRO A 75 9.00 -8.21 1.58
C PRO A 75 7.55 -8.26 2.08
N LEU A 76 6.70 -7.39 1.54
CA LEU A 76 5.27 -7.44 1.82
C LEU A 76 4.58 -8.45 0.88
N PRO A 77 3.61 -9.22 1.38
CA PRO A 77 2.87 -10.16 0.54
C PRO A 77 2.07 -9.42 -0.53
N THR A 78 1.93 -10.04 -1.70
CA THR A 78 1.06 -9.53 -2.76
C THR A 78 -0.41 -9.58 -2.33
N ARG A 79 -1.22 -8.65 -2.84
CA ARG A 79 -2.67 -8.60 -2.58
C ARG A 79 -3.43 -8.51 -3.88
N ASP A 80 -4.53 -9.25 -3.95
CA ASP A 80 -5.43 -9.23 -5.09
C ASP A 80 -6.28 -7.97 -5.10
N VAL A 81 -6.48 -7.41 -6.29
CA VAL A 81 -7.47 -6.38 -6.54
C VAL A 81 -8.72 -7.08 -7.07
N VAL A 82 -9.80 -7.03 -6.29
CA VAL A 82 -11.05 -7.74 -6.59
C VAL A 82 -12.16 -6.74 -6.91
N LEU A 83 -12.86 -6.96 -8.03
CA LEU A 83 -14.05 -6.20 -8.41
C LEU A 83 -15.29 -6.97 -7.93
N TYR A 84 -15.94 -6.47 -6.88
CA TYR A 84 -17.20 -7.01 -6.39
C TYR A 84 -18.37 -6.37 -7.13
N SER A 85 -19.34 -7.19 -7.57
CA SER A 85 -20.58 -6.73 -8.18
C SER A 85 -21.71 -7.71 -7.91
N ASN A 86 -22.92 -7.19 -7.72
CA ASN A 86 -24.14 -7.98 -7.62
C ASN A 86 -25.04 -7.82 -8.88
N GLN A 87 -24.49 -7.29 -9.98
CA GLN A 87 -25.23 -7.07 -11.22
C GLN A 87 -25.37 -8.37 -12.02
N THR A 88 -26.60 -8.68 -12.41
CA THR A 88 -26.94 -9.97 -13.07
C THR A 88 -27.31 -9.82 -14.54
N ASP A 89 -27.73 -8.64 -15.00
CA ASP A 89 -28.09 -8.43 -16.40
C ASP A 89 -26.87 -8.52 -17.34
N ALA A 90 -27.13 -8.85 -18.60
CA ALA A 90 -26.07 -9.16 -19.56
C ALA A 90 -25.21 -7.93 -19.92
N ALA A 91 -25.82 -6.74 -19.98
CA ALA A 91 -25.13 -5.51 -20.35
C ALA A 91 -24.19 -5.05 -19.22
N ALA A 92 -24.65 -5.06 -17.97
CA ALA A 92 -23.80 -4.73 -16.82
C ALA A 92 -22.64 -5.73 -16.68
N ARG A 93 -22.87 -7.03 -16.88
CA ARG A 93 -21.79 -8.03 -16.89
C ARG A 93 -20.75 -7.76 -17.98
N GLN A 94 -21.17 -7.31 -19.17
CA GLN A 94 -20.24 -6.94 -20.22
C GLN A 94 -19.43 -5.69 -19.84
N ALA A 95 -20.06 -4.65 -19.28
CA ALA A 95 -19.36 -3.45 -18.82
C ALA A 95 -18.33 -3.76 -17.73
N LEU A 96 -18.68 -4.61 -16.76
CA LEU A 96 -17.77 -5.05 -15.69
C LEU A 96 -16.60 -5.87 -16.23
N ARG A 97 -16.81 -6.72 -17.25
CA ARG A 97 -15.73 -7.43 -17.94
C ARG A 97 -14.77 -6.45 -18.62
N THR A 98 -15.29 -5.47 -19.34
CA THR A 98 -14.49 -4.42 -19.99
C THR A 98 -13.68 -3.64 -18.96
N LEU A 99 -14.31 -3.17 -17.88
CA LEU A 99 -13.61 -2.46 -16.80
C LEU A 99 -12.51 -3.31 -16.17
N GLY A 100 -12.80 -4.58 -15.86
CA GLY A 100 -11.82 -5.51 -15.31
C GLY A 100 -10.65 -5.75 -16.26
N ALA A 101 -10.90 -5.83 -17.58
CA ALA A 101 -9.85 -5.97 -18.58
C ALA A 101 -8.95 -4.72 -18.62
N THR A 102 -9.55 -3.53 -18.63
CA THR A 102 -8.80 -2.25 -18.59
C THR A 102 -7.97 -2.12 -17.32
N LEU A 103 -8.52 -2.49 -16.16
CA LEU A 103 -7.77 -2.49 -14.91
C LEU A 103 -6.59 -3.46 -14.95
N ARG A 104 -6.78 -4.71 -15.43
CA ARG A 104 -5.66 -5.66 -15.59
C ARG A 104 -4.59 -5.13 -16.53
N ALA A 105 -4.97 -4.48 -17.62
CA ALA A 105 -4.02 -3.86 -18.55
C ALA A 105 -3.22 -2.72 -17.90
N SER A 106 -3.81 -1.97 -16.97
CA SER A 106 -3.10 -0.91 -16.24
C SER A 106 -2.21 -1.41 -15.10
N VAL A 107 -2.40 -2.67 -14.66
CA VAL A 107 -1.52 -3.29 -13.65
C VAL A 107 -0.17 -3.75 -14.23
N GLY A 108 -0.02 -3.81 -15.56
CA GLY A 108 1.10 -4.46 -16.24
C GLY A 108 1.91 -3.60 -17.23
N VAL A 109 2.07 -2.30 -17.01
CA VAL A 109 3.05 -1.50 -17.77
C VAL A 109 4.17 -1.09 -16.82
N ARG A 110 5.38 -1.57 -17.15
CA ARG A 110 6.63 -1.31 -16.44
C ARG A 110 7.04 0.15 -16.55
#